data_AF-A0A433NPS0-F1
#
_entry.id   AF-A0A433NPS0-F1
#
_cell.length_a   1.000
_cell.length_b   1.000
_cell.length_c   1.000
_cell.angle_alpha   90.00
_cell.angle_beta   90.00
_cell.angle_gamma   90.00
#
_symmetry.space_group_name_H-M   'P 1'
#
loop_
_entity.id
_entity.type
_entity.pdbx_description
1 polymer ?
#
loop_
_entity_poly.entity_id
_entity_poly.type
_entity_poly.pdbx_seq_one_letter_code
_entity_poly.pdbx_strand_id
1 'polypeptide(L)'
;MKSSIYWQAIKSQDNNSNNQLEELHSCLLIPFKERDWKALTEIFDRKDVDQIETDINTILGLIVPEPSWEEDPFDFLQEYL
;
A
#
# COMPACT_ATOMS: atom_id res chain seq x y z
N MET A 1 3.92 23.29 -21.02
CA MET A 1 2.65 22.80 -21.58
C MET A 1 2.62 21.26 -21.61
N LYS A 2 2.51 20.59 -20.45
CA LYS A 2 2.31 19.12 -20.38
C LYS A 2 1.19 18.70 -19.41
N SER A 3 0.58 19.65 -18.70
CA SER A 3 -0.53 19.40 -17.77
C SER A 3 -1.87 19.15 -18.46
N SER A 4 -2.05 19.59 -19.72
CA SER A 4 -3.35 19.54 -20.40
C SER A 4 -3.74 18.15 -20.90
N ILE A 5 -2.75 17.32 -21.25
CA ILE A 5 -3.01 16.00 -21.87
C ILE A 5 -3.38 14.95 -20.81
N TYR A 6 -2.77 15.05 -19.62
CA TYR A 6 -3.00 14.08 -18.54
C TYR A 6 -4.43 14.15 -17.98
N TRP A 7 -4.98 15.36 -17.84
CA TRP A 7 -6.37 15.55 -17.41
C TRP A 7 -7.42 15.16 -18.46
N GLN A 8 -7.04 15.12 -19.74
CA GLN A 8 -7.94 14.68 -20.81
C GLN A 8 -8.08 13.16 -20.86
N ALA A 9 -7.02 12.40 -20.55
CA ALA A 9 -7.09 10.95 -20.52
C ALA A 9 -8.01 10.40 -19.39
N ILE A 10 -8.02 11.07 -18.24
CA ILE A 10 -8.83 10.67 -17.08
C ILE A 10 -10.34 10.91 -17.31
N LYS A 11 -10.72 11.91 -18.12
CA LYS A 11 -12.13 12.28 -18.32
C LYS A 11 -12.87 11.43 -19.36
N SER A 12 -12.21 10.49 -20.03
CA SER A 12 -12.84 9.65 -21.06
C SER A 12 -13.36 8.29 -20.57
N GLN A 13 -13.23 7.97 -19.28
CA GLN A 13 -13.91 6.84 -18.66
C GLN A 13 -14.80 7.32 -17.53
N ASP A 14 -15.93 7.91 -17.89
CA ASP A 14 -17.04 8.03 -16.96
C ASP A 14 -18.33 7.88 -17.75
N ASN A 15 -18.94 6.70 -17.63
CA ASN A 15 -20.36 6.41 -17.86
C ASN A 15 -20.59 4.95 -17.45
N ASN A 16 -20.63 4.66 -16.15
CA ASN A 16 -21.71 3.88 -15.53
C ASN A 16 -21.48 3.67 -14.02
N SER A 17 -22.44 4.14 -13.22
CA SER A 17 -22.78 3.67 -11.87
C SER A 17 -21.85 4.00 -10.70
N ASN A 18 -22.17 5.14 -10.07
CA ASN A 18 -22.17 5.39 -8.61
C ASN A 18 -21.74 4.20 -7.74
N ASN A 19 -20.45 4.10 -7.37
CA ASN A 19 -19.89 3.37 -6.20
C ASN A 19 -18.33 3.37 -6.11
N GLN A 20 -17.58 4.18 -6.88
CA GLN A 20 -16.11 4.01 -7.00
C GLN A 20 -15.27 5.20 -6.49
N LEU A 21 -15.42 5.62 -5.23
CA LEU A 21 -14.51 6.62 -4.64
C LEU A 21 -13.86 6.18 -3.32
N GLU A 22 -13.98 4.91 -2.94
CA GLU A 22 -13.34 4.36 -1.73
C GLU A 22 -12.06 3.54 -2.03
N GLU A 23 -11.57 3.47 -3.27
CA GLU A 23 -10.55 2.49 -3.62
C GLU A 23 -9.35 3.06 -4.40
N LEU A 24 -8.84 4.22 -3.98
CA LEU A 24 -7.55 4.73 -4.48
C LEU A 24 -6.66 5.22 -3.33
N HIS A 25 -6.52 4.40 -2.27
CA HIS A 25 -5.53 4.64 -1.21
C HIS A 25 -4.08 4.50 -1.69
N SER A 26 -3.90 3.98 -2.90
CA SER A 26 -2.62 3.97 -3.60
C SER A 26 -2.92 4.34 -5.04
N CYS A 27 -2.46 5.52 -5.47
CA CYS A 27 -2.42 5.85 -6.90
C CYS A 27 -1.36 4.92 -7.51
N LEU A 28 -1.80 3.70 -7.84
CA LEU A 28 -0.98 2.64 -8.41
C LEU A 28 -0.38 3.17 -9.71
N LEU A 29 0.91 2.90 -9.92
CA LEU A 29 1.63 3.04 -11.20
C LEU A 29 2.34 4.37 -11.50
N ILE A 30 2.62 5.24 -10.52
CA ILE A 30 3.64 6.28 -10.74
C ILE A 30 5.03 5.65 -10.53
N PRO A 31 5.91 5.59 -11.55
CA PRO A 31 7.26 5.08 -11.35
C PRO A 31 7.99 5.92 -10.30
N PHE A 32 8.70 5.27 -9.37
CA PHE A 32 9.51 5.96 -8.39
C PHE A 32 10.55 6.83 -9.09
N LYS A 33 10.60 8.10 -8.68
CA LYS A 33 11.66 9.02 -9.10
C LYS A 33 12.87 8.81 -8.21
N GLU A 34 14.02 9.31 -8.66
CA GLU A 34 15.27 9.26 -7.90
C GLU A 34 15.13 9.80 -6.46
N ARG A 35 14.33 10.87 -6.28
CA ARG A 35 13.98 11.40 -4.95
C ARG A 35 13.29 10.36 -4.07
N ASP A 36 12.37 9.59 -4.63
CA ASP A 36 11.59 8.62 -3.87
C ASP A 36 12.48 7.44 -3.47
N TRP A 37 13.37 6.99 -4.37
CA TRP A 37 14.41 6.01 -4.04
C TRP A 37 15.34 6.48 -2.92
N LYS A 38 15.82 7.73 -2.98
CA LYS A 38 16.66 8.30 -1.92
C LYS A 38 15.94 8.31 -0.57
N ALA A 39 14.68 8.71 -0.55
CA ALA A 39 13.87 8.71 0.67
C ALA A 39 13.65 7.29 1.21
N LEU A 40 13.39 6.30 0.34
CA LEU A 40 13.26 4.90 0.74
C LEU A 40 14.59 4.39 1.33
N THR A 41 15.72 4.66 0.69
CA THR A 41 17.03 4.27 1.22
C THR A 41 17.27 4.86 2.60
N GLU A 42 16.93 6.13 2.83
CA GLU A 42 17.08 6.78 4.14
C GLU A 42 16.17 6.14 5.21
N ILE A 43 14.94 5.75 4.84
CA ILE A 43 14.01 5.05 5.73
C ILE A 43 14.54 3.66 6.10
N PHE A 44 15.17 2.95 5.16
CA PHE A 44 15.67 1.60 5.38
C PHE A 44 17.11 1.54 5.94
N ASP A 45 17.89 2.63 5.88
CA ASP A 45 19.23 2.75 6.50
C ASP A 45 19.16 3.19 7.98
N ARG A 46 17.98 3.10 8.60
CA ARG A 46 17.79 3.49 10.00
C ARG A 46 18.51 2.49 10.91
N LYS A 47 19.27 3.01 11.88
CA LYS A 47 20.06 2.19 12.82
C LYS A 47 19.26 1.62 14.00
N ASP A 48 18.04 2.08 14.17
CA ASP A 48 17.12 1.75 15.26
C ASP A 48 16.01 0.77 14.80
N VAL A 49 16.18 0.13 13.63
CA VAL A 49 15.20 -0.83 13.10
C VAL A 49 14.98 -1.98 14.10
N ASP A 50 16.03 -2.51 14.70
CA ASP A 50 15.93 -3.61 15.68
C ASP A 50 15.12 -3.21 16.93
N GLN A 51 15.27 -1.96 17.38
CA GLN A 51 14.51 -1.45 18.53
C GLN A 51 13.02 -1.31 18.17
N ILE A 52 12.74 -0.80 16.97
CA ILE A 52 11.38 -0.62 16.50
C ILE A 52 10.70 -1.96 16.25
N GLU A 53 11.42 -2.95 15.73
CA GLU A 53 10.95 -4.34 15.63
C GLU A 53 10.60 -4.90 17.02
N THR A 54 11.48 -4.70 18.00
CA THR A 54 11.25 -5.16 19.39
C THR A 54 9.99 -4.52 19.99
N ASP A 55 9.82 -3.20 19.79
CA ASP A 55 8.67 -2.45 20.29
C ASP A 55 7.37 -2.92 19.63
N ILE A 56 7.37 -3.11 18.30
CA ILE A 56 6.23 -3.63 17.55
C ILE A 56 5.86 -5.02 18.03
N ASN A 57 6.81 -5.94 18.13
CA ASN A 57 6.58 -7.31 18.59
C ASN A 57 6.03 -7.34 20.02
N THR A 58 6.52 -6.46 20.89
CA THR A 58 6.01 -6.32 22.26
C THR A 58 4.53 -5.91 22.24
N ILE A 59 4.15 -4.93 21.41
CA ILE A 59 2.76 -4.47 21.32
C ILE A 59 1.87 -5.55 20.72
N LEU A 60 2.31 -6.18 19.62
CA LEU A 60 1.55 -7.24 18.96
C LEU A 60 1.29 -8.43 19.89
N GLY A 61 2.28 -8.81 20.70
CA GLY A 61 2.13 -9.88 21.71
C GLY A 61 1.13 -9.56 22.83
N LEU A 62 0.71 -8.31 22.99
CA LEU A 62 -0.34 -7.91 23.94
C LEU A 62 -1.75 -7.95 23.34
N ILE A 63 -1.88 -8.12 22.01
CA ILE A 63 -3.17 -8.17 21.32
C ILE A 63 -3.74 -9.58 21.44
N VAL A 64 -4.98 -9.69 21.93
CA VAL A 64 -5.73 -10.96 22.04
C VAL A 64 -7.11 -10.80 21.41
N PRO A 65 -7.55 -11.72 20.53
CA PRO A 65 -6.83 -12.91 20.08
C PRO A 65 -5.60 -12.56 19.23
N GLU A 66 -4.67 -13.52 19.12
CA GLU A 66 -3.52 -13.39 18.23
C GLU A 66 -4.02 -13.09 16.81
N PRO A 67 -3.51 -12.05 16.13
CA PRO A 67 -3.97 -11.74 14.79
C PRO A 67 -3.48 -12.83 13.82
N SER A 68 -4.26 -13.11 12.77
CA SER A 68 -4.03 -14.17 11.80
C SER A 68 -2.90 -13.84 10.80
N TRP A 69 -1.73 -13.40 11.28
CA TRP A 69 -0.63 -12.93 10.43
C TRP A 69 0.01 -14.04 9.59
N GLU A 70 0.02 -15.28 10.10
CA GLU A 70 0.66 -16.43 9.45
C GLU A 70 -0.29 -17.26 8.59
N GLU A 71 -1.60 -17.11 8.78
CA GLU A 71 -2.61 -17.77 7.95
C GLU A 71 -2.91 -16.87 6.76
N ASP A 72 -2.78 -17.37 5.52
CA ASP A 72 -3.27 -16.63 4.37
C ASP A 72 -4.81 -16.57 4.48
N PRO A 73 -5.41 -15.40 4.76
CA PRO A 73 -6.86 -15.30 4.93
C PRO A 73 -7.60 -15.66 3.64
N PHE A 74 -6.88 -15.77 2.52
CA PHE A 74 -7.37 -16.10 1.20
C PHE A 74 -6.98 -17.50 0.72
N ASP A 75 -6.41 -18.38 1.56
CA ASP A 75 -6.11 -19.77 1.18
C ASP A 75 -7.35 -20.47 0.59
N PHE A 76 -8.55 -20.14 1.08
CA PHE A 76 -9.82 -20.64 0.55
C PHE A 76 -10.08 -20.26 -0.92
N LEU A 77 -9.52 -19.14 -1.41
CA LEU A 77 -9.71 -18.67 -2.79
C LEU A 77 -8.96 -19.54 -3.80
N GLN A 78 -7.96 -20.32 -3.37
CA GLN A 78 -7.26 -21.26 -4.25
C GLN A 78 -8.20 -22.34 -4.82
N GLU A 79 -9.34 -22.61 -4.17
CA GLU A 79 -10.34 -23.56 -4.67
C GLU A 79 -11.25 -22.97 -5.79
N TYR A 80 -11.23 -21.65 -5.99
CA TYR A 80 -12.13 -20.91 -6.88
C TYR A 80 -11.44 -20.21 -8.06
N LEU A 81 -10.10 -20.16 -8.09
CA LEU A 81 -9.28 -19.56 -9.14
C LEU A 81 -8.61 -20.63 -10.02
#